data_AF-A0A7R9QCK5-F1
#
_entry.id   AF-A0A7R9QCK5-F1
#
_cell.length_a   1.000
_cell.length_b   1.000
_cell.length_c   1.000
_cell.angle_alpha   90.00
_cell.angle_beta   90.00
_cell.angle_gamma   90.00
#
_symmetry.space_group_name_H-M   'P 1'
#
loop_
_entity.id
_entity.type
_entity.pdbx_description
1 polymer ?
#
loop_
_entity_poly.entity_id
_entity_poly.type
_entity_poly.pdbx_seq_one_letter_code
_entity_poly.pdbx_strand_id
1 'polypeptide(L)'
;MKGFCRTVTDKSGGARAIDRYARAQVDRRGGQCIDFSYKNLVNNISQTSKHSPAVSTGLRQWTYQTCTEFGYYQTSDLPNSPFGHNIPVEFFTKQCADIFGVPAQAVQKAISQTNAYYGARKPNVTNVVFPNGSLDPWHALSVLKDLNNSTKAVMIDGGSHCKDMYASSPSETETLVLLDFIVIAMTREAISGRLLFRGRPVDKHGMVRPPVAPIGHFTQSLAQTYKQKVNHLDPKDNRTFDQLYFTSGTHHKPGGPLFLFFGGEGAASDYWLQTSFMADMGRKYGAYLVELEHRYYGVSQPFDELTVENMKYLSSEQALRDTDDFLHYLIKNLKLEGSKVVVFGGSYAGALAAWFREKYPKTAAGAIASSGPVEAVVDFKDYLGVVTNSLGKECSDNI
;
A
#
# COMPACT_ATOMS: atom_id res chain seq x y z
N MET A 1 12.00 6.43 14.44
CA MET A 1 12.84 7.61 14.12
C MET A 1 13.96 7.87 15.13
N LYS A 2 13.79 7.56 16.43
CA LYS A 2 14.83 7.72 17.47
C LYS A 2 16.20 7.09 17.16
N GLY A 3 16.23 5.91 16.54
CA GLY A 3 17.49 5.24 16.17
C GLY A 3 18.27 5.96 15.08
N PHE A 4 17.57 6.44 14.04
CA PHE A 4 18.17 7.30 13.02
C PHE A 4 18.69 8.59 13.65
N CYS A 5 17.87 9.22 14.49
CA CYS A 5 18.24 10.47 15.12
C CYS A 5 19.52 10.35 15.95
N ARG A 6 19.59 9.32 16.79
CA ARG A 6 20.79 9.01 17.57
C ARG A 6 22.03 8.86 16.70
N THR A 7 21.91 8.18 15.55
CA THR A 7 23.03 8.04 14.60
C THR A 7 23.48 9.37 14.03
N VAL A 8 22.55 10.23 13.61
CA VAL A 8 22.92 11.52 12.99
C VAL A 8 23.36 12.56 14.02
N THR A 9 22.98 12.46 15.28
CA THR A 9 23.44 13.39 16.35
C THR A 9 24.70 12.94 17.06
N ASP A 10 25.13 11.68 16.92
CA ASP A 10 26.32 11.14 17.61
C ASP A 10 27.62 11.63 16.97
N LYS A 11 28.17 12.72 17.51
CA LYS A 11 29.40 13.36 17.01
C LYS A 11 30.67 12.49 17.10
N SER A 12 30.63 11.33 17.77
CA SER A 12 31.78 10.41 17.85
C SER A 12 32.05 9.69 16.51
N GLY A 13 31.03 9.53 15.68
CA GLY A 13 31.08 8.76 14.44
C GLY A 13 31.48 9.56 13.19
N GLY A 14 32.14 10.71 13.31
CA GLY A 14 32.64 11.57 12.21
C GLY A 14 31.93 12.93 12.08
N ALA A 15 32.49 13.84 11.26
CA ALA A 15 32.11 15.27 11.28
C ALA A 15 30.73 15.59 10.69
N ARG A 16 30.36 15.01 9.53
CA ARG A 16 29.06 15.28 8.87
C ARG A 16 28.03 14.21 9.18
N ALA A 17 26.77 14.61 9.25
CA ALA A 17 25.62 13.74 9.51
C ALA A 17 25.47 12.63 8.48
N ILE A 18 25.65 13.00 7.21
CA ILE A 18 25.57 12.06 6.09
C ILE A 18 26.64 10.96 6.18
N ASP A 19 27.84 11.27 6.68
CA ASP A 19 28.91 10.28 6.85
C ASP A 19 28.57 9.30 7.99
N ARG A 20 28.00 9.81 9.08
CA ARG A 20 27.50 8.99 10.21
C ARG A 20 26.40 8.04 9.75
N TYR A 21 25.43 8.58 9.00
CA TYR A 21 24.34 7.78 8.45
C TYR A 21 24.83 6.72 7.45
N ALA A 22 25.70 7.10 6.50
CA ALA A 22 26.27 6.19 5.51
C ALA A 22 27.01 5.02 6.17
N ARG A 23 27.86 5.30 7.17
CA ARG A 23 28.54 4.25 7.96
C ARG A 23 27.55 3.30 8.63
N ALA A 24 26.56 3.84 9.34
CA ALA A 24 25.55 3.02 10.00
C ALA A 24 24.75 2.14 9.01
N GLN A 25 24.56 2.59 7.77
CA GLN A 25 23.93 1.76 6.73
C GLN A 25 24.86 0.66 6.21
N VAL A 26 26.15 0.95 6.02
CA VAL A 26 27.15 -0.05 5.62
C VAL A 26 27.29 -1.13 6.71
N ASP A 27 27.36 -0.74 7.98
CA ASP A 27 27.46 -1.67 9.10
C ASP A 27 26.22 -2.58 9.19
N ARG A 28 25.02 -2.00 9.05
CA ARG A 28 23.76 -2.76 9.01
C ARG A 28 23.66 -3.74 7.82
N ARG A 29 24.45 -3.51 6.78
CA ARG A 29 24.52 -4.36 5.57
C ARG A 29 25.74 -5.28 5.59
N GLY A 30 26.41 -5.45 6.74
CA GLY A 30 27.57 -6.33 6.86
C GLY A 30 28.75 -5.88 6.02
N GLY A 31 28.96 -4.57 5.87
CA GLY A 31 30.05 -4.00 5.10
C GLY A 31 29.74 -3.75 3.61
N GLN A 32 28.53 -4.08 3.14
CA GLN A 32 28.16 -3.87 1.74
C GLN A 32 27.71 -2.43 1.46
N CYS A 33 28.36 -1.79 0.49
CA CYS A 33 27.95 -0.50 -0.05
C CYS A 33 26.73 -0.65 -0.99
N ILE A 34 25.96 0.42 -1.13
CA ILE A 34 24.84 0.52 -2.06
C ILE A 34 25.32 1.31 -3.28
N ASP A 35 24.98 0.83 -4.47
CA ASP A 35 25.20 1.59 -5.70
C ASP A 35 24.21 2.76 -5.77
N PHE A 36 24.75 3.96 -5.97
CA PHE A 36 23.99 5.21 -6.10
C PHE A 36 24.07 5.80 -7.52
N SER A 37 24.71 5.09 -8.46
CA SER A 37 24.85 5.54 -9.85
C SER A 37 23.50 5.57 -10.56
N TYR A 38 23.10 6.76 -11.02
CA TYR A 38 21.90 6.94 -11.83
C TYR A 38 21.90 6.05 -13.08
N LYS A 39 23.06 5.92 -13.75
CA LYS A 39 23.21 5.06 -14.93
C LYS A 39 22.92 3.60 -14.60
N ASN A 40 23.40 3.12 -13.46
CA ASN A 40 23.19 1.73 -13.07
C ASN A 40 21.75 1.48 -12.61
N LEU A 41 21.14 2.47 -11.94
CA LEU A 41 19.70 2.46 -11.63
C LEU A 41 18.87 2.32 -12.90
N VAL A 42 19.09 3.19 -13.90
CA VAL A 42 18.40 3.14 -15.20
C VAL A 42 18.63 1.80 -15.88
N ASN A 43 19.87 1.31 -15.94
CA ASN A 43 20.17 0.02 -16.55
C ASN A 43 19.46 -1.15 -15.87
N ASN A 44 19.39 -1.15 -14.54
CA ASN A 44 18.71 -2.19 -13.77
C ASN A 44 17.20 -2.18 -14.03
N ILE A 45 16.56 -1.01 -13.89
CA ILE A 45 15.12 -0.88 -14.09
C ILE A 45 14.74 -1.12 -15.56
N SER A 46 15.62 -0.81 -16.52
CA SER A 46 15.40 -1.04 -17.96
C SER A 46 15.33 -2.51 -18.36
N GLN A 47 15.78 -3.44 -17.51
CA GLN A 47 15.65 -4.89 -17.78
C GLN A 47 14.19 -5.31 -17.79
N THR A 48 13.78 -6.08 -18.80
CA THR A 48 12.38 -6.44 -19.04
C THR A 48 12.03 -7.84 -18.57
N SER A 49 12.99 -8.75 -18.50
CA SER A 49 12.71 -10.14 -18.16
C SER A 49 12.11 -10.27 -16.77
N LYS A 50 11.08 -11.13 -16.62
CA LYS A 50 10.45 -11.44 -15.33
C LYS A 50 11.41 -11.94 -14.26
N HIS A 51 12.56 -12.47 -14.69
CA HIS A 51 13.62 -12.96 -13.81
C HIS A 51 14.68 -11.90 -13.46
N SER A 52 14.58 -10.69 -14.01
CA SER A 52 15.49 -9.60 -13.65
C SER A 52 15.28 -9.14 -12.20
N PRO A 53 16.32 -8.61 -11.52
CA PRO A 53 16.19 -8.10 -10.16
C PRO A 53 15.14 -7.00 -10.01
N ALA A 54 15.07 -6.06 -10.96
CA ALA A 54 14.09 -4.97 -10.91
C ALA A 54 12.65 -5.46 -11.09
N VAL A 55 12.41 -6.49 -11.91
CA VAL A 55 11.06 -7.05 -12.09
C VAL A 55 10.67 -7.94 -10.92
N SER A 56 11.53 -8.86 -10.51
CA SER A 56 11.26 -9.78 -9.39
C SER A 56 10.98 -9.06 -8.05
N THR A 57 11.56 -7.88 -7.85
CA THR A 57 11.31 -7.04 -6.66
C THR A 57 10.12 -6.10 -6.80
N GLY A 58 9.50 -6.01 -7.98
CA GLY A 58 8.42 -5.06 -8.26
C GLY A 58 8.88 -3.63 -8.58
N LEU A 59 10.19 -3.36 -8.54
CA LEU A 59 10.75 -2.02 -8.75
C LEU A 59 10.42 -1.46 -10.14
N ARG A 60 10.52 -2.27 -11.20
CA ARG A 60 10.18 -1.82 -12.56
C ARG A 60 8.71 -1.47 -12.69
N GLN A 61 7.86 -2.33 -12.16
CA GLN A 61 6.39 -2.22 -12.18
C GLN A 61 5.95 -0.98 -11.44
N TRP A 62 6.46 -0.79 -10.22
CA TRP A 62 6.14 0.38 -9.42
C TRP A 62 6.62 1.67 -10.10
N THR A 63 7.86 1.68 -10.61
CA THR A 63 8.38 2.85 -11.36
C THR A 63 7.48 3.15 -12.56
N TYR A 64 7.06 2.13 -13.32
CA TYR A 64 6.13 2.32 -14.44
C TYR A 64 4.81 2.94 -13.99
N GLN A 65 4.15 2.40 -12.95
CA GLN A 65 2.89 2.95 -12.43
C GLN A 65 3.04 4.39 -11.89
N THR A 66 4.15 4.73 -11.26
CA THR A 66 4.41 6.12 -10.87
C THR A 66 4.52 7.05 -12.08
N CYS A 67 5.08 6.57 -13.20
CA CYS A 67 5.16 7.35 -14.44
C CYS A 67 3.83 7.44 -15.19
N THR A 68 2.94 6.45 -15.07
CA THR A 68 1.73 6.34 -15.89
C THR A 68 0.42 6.48 -15.15
N GLU A 69 0.43 6.58 -13.82
CA GLU A 69 -0.78 6.72 -13.01
C GLU A 69 -0.61 7.69 -11.83
N PHE A 70 0.46 7.57 -11.03
CA PHE A 70 0.42 8.10 -9.66
C PHE A 70 1.36 9.25 -9.32
N GLY A 71 2.53 9.30 -9.96
CA GLY A 71 3.63 10.14 -9.49
C GLY A 71 4.14 9.64 -8.13
N TYR A 72 3.84 10.35 -7.05
CA TYR A 72 4.35 10.11 -5.70
C TYR A 72 5.86 10.31 -5.55
N TYR A 73 6.43 11.21 -6.33
CA TYR A 73 7.86 11.47 -6.26
C TYR A 73 8.19 12.23 -4.99
N GLN A 74 8.90 11.57 -4.08
CA GLN A 74 9.31 12.13 -2.79
C GLN A 74 10.49 13.07 -3.03
N THR A 75 10.18 14.33 -3.32
CA THR A 75 11.18 15.34 -3.67
C THR A 75 11.70 16.07 -2.44
N SER A 76 12.86 16.70 -2.60
CA SER A 76 13.49 17.58 -1.62
C SER A 76 13.22 19.07 -1.88
N ASP A 77 12.09 19.38 -2.54
CA ASP A 77 11.79 20.72 -3.07
C ASP A 77 11.21 21.68 -2.01
N LEU A 78 11.06 21.24 -0.75
CA LEU A 78 10.70 22.13 0.36
C LEU A 78 11.85 23.09 0.69
N PRO A 79 11.63 24.42 0.80
CA PRO A 79 12.68 25.40 1.03
C PRO A 79 13.56 25.17 2.26
N ASN A 80 13.00 24.61 3.34
CA ASN A 80 13.71 24.34 4.59
C ASN A 80 13.88 22.82 4.83
N SER A 81 14.01 22.05 3.75
CA SER A 81 14.24 20.60 3.83
C SER A 81 15.61 20.32 4.47
N PRO A 82 15.68 19.55 5.57
CA PRO A 82 16.96 19.10 6.13
C PRO A 82 17.67 18.12 5.19
N PHE A 83 17.00 17.63 4.14
CA PHE A 83 17.56 16.68 3.17
C PHE A 83 18.22 17.37 1.97
N GLY A 84 18.42 18.70 2.03
CA GLY A 84 18.95 19.51 0.93
C GLY A 84 17.95 19.66 -0.22
N HIS A 85 18.46 19.93 -1.42
CA HIS A 85 17.67 20.17 -2.65
C HIS A 85 18.19 19.36 -3.86
N ASN A 86 18.76 18.18 -3.59
CA ASN A 86 19.46 17.38 -4.60
C ASN A 86 18.55 16.36 -5.32
N ILE A 87 17.30 16.21 -4.88
CA ILE A 87 16.33 15.27 -5.43
C ILE A 87 15.09 16.07 -5.87
N PRO A 88 15.18 16.82 -6.97
CA PRO A 88 14.04 17.59 -7.47
C PRO A 88 13.12 16.68 -8.30
N VAL A 89 11.90 17.15 -8.59
CA VAL A 89 10.92 16.38 -9.40
C VAL A 89 11.49 15.92 -10.75
N GLU A 90 12.38 16.71 -11.36
CA GLU A 90 13.01 16.39 -12.65
C GLU A 90 13.81 15.10 -12.61
N PHE A 91 14.40 14.76 -11.45
CA PHE A 91 15.12 13.50 -11.24
C PHE A 91 14.23 12.29 -11.53
N PHE A 92 12.97 12.36 -11.13
CA PHE A 92 12.01 11.26 -11.31
C PHE A 92 11.38 11.29 -12.70
N THR A 93 10.99 12.46 -13.22
CA THR A 93 10.43 12.54 -14.58
C THR A 93 11.48 12.16 -15.64
N LYS A 94 12.76 12.38 -15.36
CA LYS A 94 13.86 11.93 -16.22
C LYS A 94 13.98 10.40 -16.22
N GLN A 95 13.77 9.72 -15.08
CA GLN A 95 13.73 8.25 -15.04
C GLN A 95 12.61 7.70 -15.91
N CYS A 96 11.42 8.31 -15.84
CA CYS A 96 10.30 7.93 -16.70
C CYS A 96 10.62 8.04 -18.19
N ALA A 97 11.29 9.12 -18.59
CA ALA A 97 11.72 9.33 -19.96
C ALA A 97 12.82 8.33 -20.38
N ASP A 98 13.85 8.16 -19.55
CA ASP A 98 15.02 7.33 -19.88
C ASP A 98 14.70 5.82 -19.92
N ILE A 99 13.77 5.34 -19.07
CA ILE A 99 13.48 3.91 -18.92
C ILE A 99 12.28 3.48 -19.78
N PHE A 100 11.23 4.31 -19.85
CA PHE A 100 9.96 3.95 -20.47
C PHE A 100 9.58 4.84 -21.65
N GLY A 101 10.37 5.87 -21.97
CA GLY A 101 10.02 6.84 -23.01
C GLY A 101 8.83 7.72 -22.64
N VAL A 102 8.49 7.85 -21.35
CA VAL A 102 7.35 8.65 -20.88
C VAL A 102 7.83 10.08 -20.54
N PRO A 103 7.49 11.10 -21.34
CA PRO A 103 7.93 12.47 -21.07
C PRO A 103 7.20 13.08 -19.87
N ALA A 104 7.81 14.08 -19.23
CA ALA A 104 7.24 14.75 -18.06
C ALA A 104 5.80 15.26 -18.26
N GLN A 105 5.45 15.75 -19.45
CA GLN A 105 4.08 16.18 -19.74
C GLN A 105 3.08 15.01 -19.75
N ALA A 106 3.50 13.82 -20.17
CA ALA A 106 2.67 12.62 -20.13
C ALA A 106 2.43 12.16 -18.69
N VAL A 107 3.45 12.24 -17.82
CA VAL A 107 3.31 11.97 -16.37
C VAL A 107 2.26 12.88 -15.74
N GLN A 108 2.36 14.19 -15.99
CA GLN A 108 1.39 15.18 -15.51
C GLN A 108 -0.05 14.90 -15.97
N LYS A 109 -0.20 14.53 -17.25
CA LYS A 109 -1.49 14.17 -17.83
C LYS A 109 -2.07 12.92 -17.18
N ALA A 110 -1.25 11.88 -17.01
CA ALA A 110 -1.66 10.63 -16.37
C ALA A 110 -2.17 10.86 -14.94
N ILE A 111 -1.45 11.63 -14.14
CA ILE A 111 -1.82 11.94 -12.75
C ILE A 111 -3.12 12.74 -12.68
N SER A 112 -3.31 13.70 -13.60
CA SER A 112 -4.57 14.43 -13.73
C SER A 112 -5.74 13.50 -14.08
N GLN A 113 -5.51 12.51 -14.95
CA GLN A 113 -6.52 11.52 -15.33
C GLN A 113 -6.86 10.58 -14.16
N THR A 114 -5.86 10.09 -13.43
CA THR A 114 -6.05 9.25 -12.23
C THR A 114 -6.90 9.98 -11.19
N ASN A 115 -6.58 11.23 -10.87
CA ASN A 115 -7.35 12.03 -9.93
C ASN A 115 -8.76 12.33 -10.42
N ALA A 116 -8.94 12.59 -11.71
CA ALA A 116 -10.28 12.76 -12.29
C ALA A 116 -11.10 11.47 -12.24
N TYR A 117 -10.45 10.32 -12.42
CA TYR A 117 -11.10 9.01 -12.41
C TYR A 117 -11.49 8.58 -11.00
N TYR A 118 -10.65 8.78 -9.99
CA TYR A 118 -10.87 8.33 -8.60
C TYR A 118 -11.30 9.42 -7.61
N GLY A 119 -11.37 10.69 -8.03
CA GLY A 119 -11.81 11.79 -7.19
C GLY A 119 -10.77 12.29 -6.16
N ALA A 120 -9.51 11.86 -6.25
CA ALA A 120 -8.40 12.28 -5.38
C ALA A 120 -8.76 12.15 -3.88
N ARG A 121 -8.59 13.21 -3.06
CA ARG A 121 -8.98 13.21 -1.63
C ARG A 121 -10.49 13.37 -1.38
N LYS A 122 -11.31 13.43 -2.42
CA LYS A 122 -12.78 13.49 -2.32
C LYS A 122 -13.42 12.38 -3.18
N PRO A 123 -13.03 11.11 -3.00
CA PRO A 123 -13.62 10.01 -3.74
C PRO A 123 -15.11 9.89 -3.38
N ASN A 124 -15.95 9.53 -4.34
CA ASN A 124 -17.39 9.40 -4.12
C ASN A 124 -17.74 8.03 -3.51
N VAL A 125 -17.38 7.83 -2.24
CA VAL A 125 -17.47 6.54 -1.54
C VAL A 125 -18.41 6.56 -0.34
N THR A 126 -18.90 5.36 0.00
CA THR A 126 -19.67 5.09 1.22
C THR A 126 -19.12 3.85 1.89
N ASN A 127 -19.27 3.73 3.21
CA ASN A 127 -18.77 2.60 4.01
C ASN A 127 -17.25 2.38 3.87
N VAL A 128 -16.46 3.45 3.92
CA VAL A 128 -14.99 3.38 3.87
C VAL A 128 -14.40 3.99 5.12
N VAL A 129 -13.46 3.26 5.72
CA VAL A 129 -12.59 3.77 6.79
C VAL A 129 -11.23 4.07 6.18
N PHE A 130 -10.67 5.23 6.53
CA PHE A 130 -9.35 5.72 6.16
C PHE A 130 -8.48 5.88 7.42
N PRO A 131 -7.92 4.79 7.95
CA PRO A 131 -6.92 4.84 9.02
C PRO A 131 -5.64 5.50 8.48
N ASN A 132 -5.07 6.41 9.23
CA ASN A 132 -3.87 7.16 8.85
C ASN A 132 -2.96 7.33 10.06
N GLY A 133 -1.67 7.04 9.92
CA GLY A 133 -0.69 7.26 10.98
C GLY A 133 -0.16 8.69 11.00
N SER A 134 -0.09 9.33 12.17
CA SER A 134 0.43 10.71 12.27
C SER A 134 1.93 10.81 11.96
N LEU A 135 2.68 9.71 12.07
CA LEU A 135 4.09 9.61 11.69
C LEU A 135 4.29 9.03 10.27
N ASP A 136 3.22 8.66 9.59
CA ASP A 136 3.26 8.13 8.22
C ASP A 136 3.16 9.26 7.20
N PRO A 137 4.20 9.59 6.43
CA PRO A 137 4.12 10.66 5.44
C PRO A 137 3.04 10.48 4.38
N TRP A 138 2.61 9.24 4.09
CA TRP A 138 1.57 8.96 3.11
C TRP A 138 0.18 9.47 3.51
N HIS A 139 -0.07 9.73 4.80
CA HIS A 139 -1.33 10.33 5.23
C HIS A 139 -1.59 11.67 4.53
N ALA A 140 -0.53 12.37 4.12
CA ALA A 140 -0.64 13.63 3.41
C ALA A 140 -1.44 13.49 2.10
N LEU A 141 -1.52 12.32 1.47
CA LEU A 141 -2.28 12.05 0.24
C LEU A 141 -3.57 11.25 0.47
N SER A 142 -3.95 11.02 1.73
CA SER A 142 -5.15 10.26 2.10
C SER A 142 -6.35 11.17 2.40
N VAL A 143 -7.49 10.54 2.71
CA VAL A 143 -8.69 11.21 3.22
C VAL A 143 -8.54 11.43 4.72
N LEU A 144 -8.38 12.69 5.12
CA LEU A 144 -8.11 13.08 6.53
C LEU A 144 -9.34 13.59 7.29
N LYS A 145 -10.50 13.66 6.63
CA LYS A 145 -11.78 14.04 7.24
C LYS A 145 -12.90 13.19 6.66
N ASP A 146 -13.93 12.93 7.47
CA ASP A 146 -15.14 12.26 7.01
C ASP A 146 -15.73 13.01 5.79
N LEU A 147 -16.00 12.29 4.71
CA LEU A 147 -16.58 12.82 3.48
C LEU A 147 -18.11 12.86 3.56
N ASN A 148 -18.70 11.91 4.29
CA ASN A 148 -20.12 11.78 4.57
C ASN A 148 -20.34 10.90 5.82
N ASN A 149 -21.61 10.72 6.22
CA ASN A 149 -21.99 9.96 7.42
C ASN A 149 -21.59 8.48 7.43
N SER A 150 -21.23 7.92 6.27
CA SER A 150 -20.81 6.51 6.12
C SER A 150 -19.31 6.34 5.91
N THR A 151 -18.54 7.42 5.94
CA THR A 151 -17.07 7.38 5.82
C THR A 151 -16.43 7.83 7.11
N LYS A 152 -15.24 7.31 7.40
CA LYS A 152 -14.46 7.75 8.56
C LYS A 152 -13.01 7.95 8.24
N ALA A 153 -12.49 9.12 8.55
CA ALA A 153 -11.06 9.37 8.56
C ALA A 153 -10.55 9.27 10.00
N VAL A 154 -9.62 8.35 10.25
CA VAL A 154 -9.07 8.12 11.58
C VAL A 154 -7.59 8.46 11.56
N MET A 155 -7.20 9.48 12.32
CA MET A 155 -5.79 9.80 12.55
C MET A 155 -5.32 9.10 13.83
N ILE A 156 -4.34 8.21 13.68
CA ILE A 156 -3.74 7.41 14.73
C ILE A 156 -2.47 8.12 15.19
N ASP A 157 -2.51 8.71 16.40
CA ASP A 157 -1.37 9.43 16.94
C ASP A 157 -0.20 8.48 17.24
N GLY A 158 0.98 8.78 16.68
CA GLY A 158 2.15 7.92 16.77
C GLY A 158 2.12 6.73 15.79
N GLY A 159 1.03 6.54 15.06
CA GLY A 159 0.90 5.49 14.05
C GLY A 159 1.93 5.66 12.94
N SER A 160 2.67 4.60 12.64
CA SER A 160 3.53 4.52 11.45
C SER A 160 2.77 3.92 10.26
N HIS A 161 3.41 3.92 9.09
CA HIS A 161 2.81 3.43 7.86
C HIS A 161 2.16 2.04 8.01
N CYS A 162 0.86 1.96 7.72
CA CYS A 162 0.00 0.78 7.81
C CYS A 162 0.04 0.03 9.16
N LYS A 163 0.46 0.69 10.25
CA LYS A 163 0.67 0.05 11.56
C LYS A 163 -0.58 -0.64 12.10
N ASP A 164 -1.75 -0.06 11.81
CA ASP A 164 -3.06 -0.56 12.19
C ASP A 164 -3.47 -1.88 11.53
N MET A 165 -2.81 -2.28 10.43
CA MET A 165 -3.12 -3.53 9.73
C MET A 165 -2.42 -4.75 10.35
N TYR A 166 -1.38 -4.54 11.14
CA TYR A 166 -0.63 -5.63 11.78
C TYR A 166 -1.41 -6.18 12.98
N ALA A 167 -1.11 -7.42 13.37
CA ALA A 167 -1.73 -8.02 14.55
C ALA A 167 -1.55 -7.11 15.78
N SER A 168 -2.65 -6.86 16.49
CA SER A 168 -2.65 -5.97 17.66
C SER A 168 -1.78 -6.56 18.77
N SER A 169 -1.00 -5.73 19.46
CA SER A 169 -0.50 -6.14 20.79
C SER A 169 -1.67 -6.15 21.78
N PRO A 170 -1.66 -6.97 22.84
CA PRO A 170 -2.73 -7.00 23.85
C PRO A 170 -3.01 -5.65 24.57
N SER A 171 -2.24 -4.60 24.28
CA SER A 171 -2.30 -3.30 24.94
C SER A 171 -2.81 -2.14 24.07
N GLU A 172 -3.17 -2.37 22.80
CA GLU A 172 -3.49 -1.28 21.87
C GLU A 172 -5.00 -0.93 21.83
N THR A 173 -5.32 0.32 22.18
CA THR A 173 -6.67 0.94 22.10
C THR A 173 -7.16 1.21 20.66
N GLU A 174 -6.26 1.15 19.67
CA GLU A 174 -6.52 1.49 18.26
C GLU A 174 -7.48 0.49 17.58
N THR A 175 -7.45 -0.77 18.02
CA THR A 175 -8.30 -1.85 17.52
C THR A 175 -9.79 -1.56 17.73
N LEU A 176 -10.17 -0.81 18.77
CA LEU A 176 -11.57 -0.53 19.11
C LEU A 176 -12.27 0.38 18.09
N VAL A 177 -11.58 1.38 17.54
CA VAL A 177 -12.16 2.30 16.55
C VAL A 177 -12.43 1.58 15.24
N LEU A 178 -11.49 0.75 14.77
CA LEU A 178 -11.67 -0.03 13.54
C LEU A 178 -12.73 -1.13 13.69
N LEU A 179 -12.84 -1.68 14.90
CA LEU A 179 -13.83 -2.69 15.26
C LEU A 179 -15.27 -2.20 15.10
N ASP A 180 -15.57 -1.00 15.58
CA ASP A 180 -16.92 -0.40 15.51
C ASP A 180 -17.35 -0.16 14.05
N PHE A 181 -16.41 0.12 13.15
CA PHE A 181 -16.73 0.37 11.74
C PHE A 181 -16.81 -0.86 10.85
N ILE A 182 -16.13 -1.97 11.18
CA ILE A 182 -16.43 -3.24 10.50
C ILE A 182 -17.86 -3.65 10.81
N VAL A 183 -18.35 -3.41 12.03
CA VAL A 183 -19.77 -3.58 12.36
C VAL A 183 -20.64 -2.69 11.46
N ILE A 184 -20.35 -1.40 11.31
CA ILE A 184 -21.10 -0.47 10.44
C ILE A 184 -20.98 -0.83 8.94
N ALA A 185 -19.86 -1.38 8.48
CA ALA A 185 -19.70 -1.87 7.10
C ALA A 185 -20.53 -3.15 6.88
N MET A 186 -20.75 -3.95 7.92
CA MET A 186 -21.56 -5.17 7.89
C MET A 186 -23.05 -4.93 8.17
N THR A 187 -23.40 -3.93 8.98
CA THR A 187 -24.77 -3.59 9.38
C THR A 187 -25.11 -2.17 8.90
N ARG A 188 -26.24 -2.00 8.20
CA ARG A 188 -26.71 -0.69 7.71
C ARG A 188 -27.13 0.30 8.82
N GLU A 189 -26.68 0.10 10.06
CA GLU A 189 -27.08 0.89 11.22
C GLU A 189 -25.90 1.65 11.80
N ALA A 190 -26.06 2.97 11.90
CA ALA A 190 -25.15 3.86 12.60
C ALA A 190 -25.33 3.66 14.11
N ILE A 191 -24.36 3.03 14.78
CA ILE A 191 -24.38 2.97 16.24
C ILE A 191 -23.83 4.27 16.81
N SER A 192 -24.68 4.95 17.58
CA SER A 192 -24.40 6.16 18.34
C SER A 192 -23.67 5.84 19.65
N GLY A 193 -22.44 6.35 19.79
CA GLY A 193 -21.84 6.80 21.06
C GLY A 193 -21.18 5.77 22.00
N ARG A 194 -19.89 5.97 22.30
CA ARG A 194 -19.37 6.29 23.66
C ARG A 194 -17.87 6.66 23.67
N LEU A 195 -17.51 7.44 24.68
CA LEU A 195 -16.30 8.25 24.85
C LEU A 195 -14.99 7.45 25.02
N LEU A 196 -13.90 8.07 24.54
CA LEU A 196 -12.49 7.81 24.85
C LEU A 196 -12.14 8.15 26.32
N PHE A 197 -11.28 7.34 26.96
CA PHE A 197 -10.64 7.67 28.23
C PHE A 197 -9.14 7.29 28.24
N ARG A 198 -8.30 8.33 28.45
CA ARG A 198 -6.92 8.34 29.01
C ARG A 198 -5.76 7.71 28.22
N GLY A 199 -4.93 8.59 27.65
CA GLY A 199 -3.78 8.26 26.81
C GLY A 199 -2.50 7.74 27.49
N ARG A 200 -1.63 7.23 26.59
CA ARG A 200 -0.21 6.75 26.68
C ARG A 200 0.07 5.55 27.61
N PRO A 201 0.87 4.56 27.13
CA PRO A 201 2.35 4.68 27.06
C PRO A 201 3.01 4.08 25.78
N VAL A 202 4.05 4.69 25.22
CA VAL A 202 5.53 4.50 25.39
C VAL A 202 6.09 3.17 24.86
N ASP A 203 6.68 3.27 23.67
CA ASP A 203 7.85 2.55 23.10
C ASP A 203 7.66 1.53 21.96
N LYS A 204 8.55 1.70 20.95
CA LYS A 204 8.76 0.91 19.72
C LYS A 204 7.58 1.02 18.73
N HIS A 205 7.72 1.61 17.54
CA HIS A 205 8.51 1.11 16.41
C HIS A 205 8.78 2.23 15.39
N GLY A 206 9.84 2.09 14.58
CA GLY A 206 10.07 2.87 13.36
C GLY A 206 9.58 2.12 12.13
N MET A 207 9.81 2.68 10.93
CA MET A 207 9.45 2.10 9.62
C MET A 207 9.58 0.58 9.62
N VAL A 208 8.43 -0.10 9.62
CA VAL A 208 8.34 -1.54 9.66
C VAL A 208 8.79 -2.03 8.29
N ARG A 209 9.83 -2.86 8.24
CA ARG A 209 10.20 -3.57 6.99
C ARG A 209 9.01 -4.47 6.59
N PRO A 210 8.90 -4.88 5.31
CA PRO A 210 8.01 -5.98 4.96
C PRO A 210 8.26 -7.15 5.93
N PRO A 211 7.23 -7.68 6.61
CA PRO A 211 7.40 -8.68 7.65
C PRO A 211 7.93 -9.99 7.05
N VAL A 212 8.89 -10.59 7.75
CA VAL A 212 9.31 -11.98 7.50
C VAL A 212 8.40 -12.87 8.33
N ALA A 213 7.70 -13.82 7.69
CA ALA A 213 6.84 -14.77 8.40
C ALA A 213 7.64 -15.54 9.48
N PRO A 214 7.13 -15.70 10.72
CA PRO A 214 7.78 -16.56 11.69
C PRO A 214 7.78 -18.00 11.18
N ILE A 215 8.96 -18.63 11.14
CA ILE A 215 9.08 -20.06 10.84
C ILE A 215 8.46 -20.81 12.03
N GLY A 216 7.25 -21.37 11.87
CA GLY A 216 6.70 -22.26 12.92
C GLY A 216 5.19 -22.48 13.02
N HIS A 217 4.33 -21.85 12.23
CA HIS A 217 2.90 -22.20 12.22
C HIS A 217 2.55 -23.04 10.99
N PHE A 218 2.00 -24.24 11.22
CA PHE A 218 1.45 -25.09 10.17
C PHE A 218 0.42 -24.29 9.35
N THR A 219 0.67 -24.14 8.05
CA THR A 219 -0.16 -23.37 7.12
C THR A 219 -1.51 -24.04 6.92
N GLN A 220 -2.59 -23.32 7.24
CA GLN A 220 -3.98 -23.69 6.87
C GLN A 220 -4.52 -22.84 5.72
N SER A 221 -3.73 -21.89 5.23
CA SER A 221 -3.93 -21.11 4.01
C SER A 221 -3.67 -21.98 2.78
N LEU A 222 -4.54 -21.89 1.78
CA LEU A 222 -4.40 -22.59 0.50
C LEU A 222 -3.96 -21.60 -0.58
N ALA A 223 -2.77 -21.81 -1.15
CA ALA A 223 -2.29 -21.10 -2.32
C ALA A 223 -2.89 -21.72 -3.59
N GLN A 224 -3.54 -20.92 -4.43
CA GLN A 224 -4.23 -21.36 -5.63
C GLN A 224 -4.06 -20.32 -6.74
N THR A 225 -4.33 -20.72 -7.99
CA THR A 225 -4.33 -19.79 -9.12
C THR A 225 -5.72 -19.65 -9.73
N TYR A 226 -6.01 -18.45 -10.21
CA TYR A 226 -7.21 -18.13 -10.98
C TYR A 226 -6.80 -17.73 -12.41
N LYS A 227 -7.52 -18.25 -13.42
CA LYS A 227 -7.30 -17.88 -14.81
C LYS A 227 -7.91 -16.49 -15.07
N GLN A 228 -7.09 -15.47 -14.95
CA GLN A 228 -7.47 -14.07 -15.08
C GLN A 228 -7.28 -13.56 -16.51
N LYS A 229 -8.13 -12.63 -16.97
CA LYS A 229 -7.94 -11.95 -18.26
C LYS A 229 -6.75 -11.00 -18.23
N VAL A 230 -5.97 -10.99 -19.30
CA VAL A 230 -4.91 -10.00 -19.48
C VAL A 230 -5.50 -8.58 -19.61
N ASN A 231 -6.61 -8.45 -20.33
CA ASN A 231 -7.23 -7.17 -20.64
C ASN A 231 -8.74 -7.21 -20.46
N HIS A 232 -9.25 -6.49 -19.46
CA HIS A 232 -10.69 -6.34 -19.23
C HIS A 232 -11.35 -5.22 -20.04
N LEU A 233 -10.55 -4.35 -20.67
CA LEU A 233 -11.03 -3.18 -21.41
C LEU A 233 -11.33 -3.49 -22.88
N ASP A 234 -10.82 -4.61 -23.40
CA ASP A 234 -11.15 -5.11 -24.74
C ASP A 234 -11.89 -6.45 -24.63
N PRO A 235 -13.21 -6.50 -24.91
CA PRO A 235 -13.98 -7.74 -24.82
C PRO A 235 -13.59 -8.78 -25.87
N LYS A 236 -12.80 -8.41 -26.89
CA LYS A 236 -12.28 -9.36 -27.90
C LYS A 236 -10.98 -10.02 -27.48
N ASP A 237 -10.33 -9.51 -26.44
CA ASP A 237 -9.09 -10.08 -25.93
C ASP A 237 -9.40 -11.28 -25.04
N ASN A 238 -9.05 -12.47 -25.53
CA ASN A 238 -9.27 -13.73 -24.83
C ASN A 238 -8.01 -14.26 -24.14
N ARG A 239 -6.92 -13.47 -24.09
CA ARG A 239 -5.68 -13.90 -23.44
C ARG A 239 -5.88 -13.92 -21.93
N THR A 240 -5.32 -14.93 -21.29
CA THR A 240 -5.38 -15.12 -19.83
C THR A 240 -4.02 -15.39 -19.23
N PHE A 241 -3.87 -15.11 -17.94
CA PHE A 241 -2.71 -15.49 -17.13
C PHE A 241 -3.15 -16.11 -15.81
N ASP A 242 -2.23 -16.79 -15.12
CA ASP A 242 -2.50 -17.34 -13.79
C ASP A 242 -2.23 -16.26 -12.73
N GLN A 243 -3.28 -15.87 -12.01
CA GLN A 243 -3.20 -14.94 -10.88
C GLN A 243 -3.23 -15.72 -9.57
N LEU A 244 -2.21 -15.55 -8.74
CA LEU A 244 -2.08 -16.19 -7.43
C LEU A 244 -3.08 -15.58 -6.44
N TYR A 245 -3.67 -16.43 -5.62
CA TYR A 245 -4.43 -16.01 -4.45
C TYR A 245 -4.27 -17.01 -3.30
N PHE A 246 -4.46 -16.51 -2.09
CA PHE A 246 -4.50 -17.30 -0.86
C PHE A 246 -5.91 -17.26 -0.28
N THR A 247 -6.37 -18.39 0.29
CA THR A 247 -7.62 -18.42 1.05
C THR A 247 -7.45 -19.09 2.40
N SER A 248 -8.29 -18.70 3.36
CA SER A 248 -8.45 -19.39 4.63
C SER A 248 -9.92 -19.39 5.06
N GLY A 249 -10.49 -20.59 5.14
CA GLY A 249 -11.84 -20.83 5.65
C GLY A 249 -11.88 -21.30 7.10
N THR A 250 -10.74 -21.32 7.81
CA THR A 250 -10.60 -21.96 9.14
C THR A 250 -11.64 -21.49 10.16
N HIS A 251 -11.98 -20.20 10.13
CA HIS A 251 -12.92 -19.59 11.08
C HIS A 251 -14.26 -19.23 10.44
N HIS A 252 -14.48 -19.60 9.18
CA HIS A 252 -15.68 -19.19 8.46
C HIS A 252 -16.94 -19.83 9.07
N LYS A 253 -17.99 -19.02 9.26
CA LYS A 253 -19.31 -19.46 9.71
C LYS A 253 -20.33 -19.30 8.59
N PRO A 254 -21.34 -20.18 8.46
CA PRO A 254 -22.41 -20.00 7.49
C PRO A 254 -23.05 -18.60 7.60
N GLY A 255 -23.16 -17.89 6.48
CA GLY A 255 -23.65 -16.51 6.43
C GLY A 255 -22.66 -15.44 6.90
N GLY A 256 -21.44 -15.82 7.29
CA GLY A 256 -20.36 -14.90 7.63
C GLY A 256 -19.85 -14.09 6.42
N PRO A 257 -19.16 -12.97 6.65
CA PRO A 257 -18.63 -12.13 5.58
C PRO A 257 -17.46 -12.80 4.85
N LEU A 258 -17.07 -12.22 3.71
CA LEU A 258 -15.81 -12.50 3.03
C LEU A 258 -14.91 -11.28 3.18
N PHE A 259 -13.70 -11.46 3.69
CA PHE A 259 -12.69 -10.41 3.76
C PHE A 259 -11.62 -10.65 2.71
N LEU A 260 -11.41 -9.66 1.85
CA LEU A 260 -10.37 -9.71 0.82
C LEU A 260 -9.30 -8.65 1.12
N PHE A 261 -8.04 -9.07 1.19
CA PHE A 261 -6.90 -8.18 1.18
C PHE A 261 -6.43 -7.97 -0.26
N PHE A 262 -6.25 -6.71 -0.66
CA PHE A 262 -5.64 -6.36 -1.95
C PHE A 262 -4.13 -6.60 -1.90
N GLY A 263 -3.62 -7.44 -2.79
CA GLY A 263 -2.19 -7.46 -3.07
C GLY A 263 -1.72 -6.08 -3.54
N GLY A 264 -0.61 -5.61 -2.99
CA GLY A 264 0.00 -4.34 -3.36
C GLY A 264 1.15 -4.49 -4.34
N GLU A 265 2.12 -3.61 -4.21
CA GLU A 265 3.33 -3.46 -5.01
C GLU A 265 4.42 -4.51 -4.68
N GLY A 266 4.02 -5.77 -4.48
CA GLY A 266 4.93 -6.85 -4.11
C GLY A 266 4.30 -8.24 -4.22
N ALA A 267 5.13 -9.28 -4.05
CA ALA A 267 4.64 -10.66 -4.02
C ALA A 267 3.70 -10.88 -2.83
N ALA A 268 2.59 -11.56 -3.08
CA ALA A 268 1.64 -11.95 -2.05
C ALA A 268 2.21 -13.10 -1.20
N SER A 269 1.70 -13.20 0.03
CA SER A 269 1.96 -14.33 0.92
C SER A 269 0.70 -14.62 1.72
N ASP A 270 0.70 -15.64 2.57
CA ASP A 270 -0.43 -15.89 3.46
C ASP A 270 -0.40 -15.07 4.76
N TYR A 271 0.54 -14.13 4.90
CA TYR A 271 0.75 -13.33 6.11
C TYR A 271 -0.53 -12.62 6.58
N TRP A 272 -1.23 -11.95 5.65
CA TRP A 272 -2.41 -11.16 5.99
C TRP A 272 -3.60 -12.03 6.43
N LEU A 273 -3.61 -13.31 6.10
CA LEU A 273 -4.65 -14.25 6.51
C LEU A 273 -4.38 -14.86 7.89
N GLN A 274 -3.13 -14.80 8.38
CA GLN A 274 -2.73 -15.45 9.61
C GLN A 274 -2.51 -14.48 10.77
N THR A 275 -1.75 -13.41 10.56
CA THR A 275 -1.25 -12.54 11.64
C THR A 275 -1.42 -11.07 11.28
N SER A 276 -2.68 -10.66 11.12
CA SER A 276 -3.04 -9.28 10.80
C SER A 276 -4.31 -8.87 11.54
N PHE A 277 -4.58 -7.57 11.54
CA PHE A 277 -5.87 -7.03 11.96
C PHE A 277 -7.01 -7.69 11.17
N MET A 278 -6.89 -7.84 9.84
CA MET A 278 -7.91 -8.53 9.03
C MET A 278 -8.15 -9.97 9.50
N ALA A 279 -7.09 -10.70 9.84
CA ALA A 279 -7.20 -12.07 10.33
C ALA A 279 -7.90 -12.13 11.70
N ASP A 280 -7.56 -11.22 12.62
CA ASP A 280 -8.22 -11.10 13.92
C ASP A 280 -9.71 -10.76 13.77
N MET A 281 -10.05 -9.89 12.83
CA MET A 281 -11.44 -9.57 12.51
C MET A 281 -12.14 -10.77 11.87
N GLY A 282 -11.45 -11.52 11.01
CA GLY A 282 -11.97 -12.75 10.43
C GLY A 282 -12.34 -13.78 11.48
N ARG A 283 -11.47 -14.00 12.47
CA ARG A 283 -11.76 -14.86 13.64
C ARG A 283 -12.97 -14.39 14.41
N LYS A 284 -13.06 -13.08 14.67
CA LYS A 284 -14.15 -12.48 15.46
C LYS A 284 -15.51 -12.62 14.77
N TYR A 285 -15.58 -12.33 13.47
CA TYR A 285 -16.83 -12.25 12.72
C TYR A 285 -17.15 -13.51 11.91
N GLY A 286 -16.29 -14.53 11.97
CA GLY A 286 -16.47 -15.77 11.22
C GLY A 286 -16.32 -15.57 9.71
N ALA A 287 -15.37 -14.73 9.29
CA ALA A 287 -15.16 -14.39 7.89
C ALA A 287 -14.41 -15.48 7.13
N TYR A 288 -14.69 -15.61 5.84
CA TYR A 288 -13.80 -16.30 4.90
C TYR A 288 -12.72 -15.31 4.44
N LEU A 289 -11.44 -15.66 4.59
CA LEU A 289 -10.32 -14.77 4.31
C LEU A 289 -9.70 -15.06 2.95
N VAL A 290 -9.36 -14.00 2.23
CA VAL A 290 -8.78 -14.06 0.88
C VAL A 290 -7.71 -12.99 0.73
N GLU A 291 -6.64 -13.30 0.02
CA GLU A 291 -5.70 -12.32 -0.52
C GLU A 291 -5.47 -12.62 -1.99
N LEU A 292 -5.64 -11.62 -2.86
CA LEU A 292 -5.41 -11.74 -4.30
C LEU A 292 -4.13 -11.00 -4.65
N GLU A 293 -3.17 -11.69 -5.26
CA GLU A 293 -1.91 -11.08 -5.71
C GLU A 293 -2.18 -10.10 -6.87
N HIS A 294 -1.53 -8.94 -6.83
CA HIS A 294 -1.69 -7.94 -7.87
C HIS A 294 -1.06 -8.40 -9.19
N ARG A 295 -1.75 -8.15 -10.32
CA ARG A 295 -1.17 -8.38 -11.66
C ARG A 295 0.23 -7.76 -11.78
N TYR A 296 1.15 -8.45 -12.44
CA TYR A 296 2.57 -8.09 -12.63
C TYR A 296 3.45 -8.10 -11.37
N TYR A 297 2.92 -8.41 -10.19
CA TYR A 297 3.72 -8.57 -8.98
C TYR A 297 3.81 -10.04 -8.59
N GLY A 298 4.89 -10.39 -7.90
CA GLY A 298 5.17 -11.78 -7.52
C GLY A 298 5.16 -12.72 -8.73
N VAL A 299 4.41 -13.82 -8.61
CA VAL A 299 4.32 -14.86 -9.64
C VAL A 299 3.19 -14.59 -10.64
N SER A 300 2.31 -13.63 -10.36
CA SER A 300 1.15 -13.24 -11.18
C SER A 300 1.54 -12.39 -12.39
N GLN A 301 2.37 -12.95 -13.28
CA GLN A 301 2.94 -12.27 -14.45
C GLN A 301 2.17 -12.60 -15.74
N PRO A 302 1.53 -11.61 -16.40
CA PRO A 302 0.85 -11.86 -17.68
C PRO A 302 1.80 -12.14 -18.86
N PHE A 303 3.07 -11.72 -18.74
CA PHE A 303 4.07 -11.84 -19.80
C PHE A 303 5.46 -12.15 -19.19
N ASP A 304 6.32 -12.81 -19.98
CA ASP A 304 7.70 -13.10 -19.57
C ASP A 304 8.62 -11.88 -19.68
N GLU A 305 8.30 -10.95 -20.59
CA GLU A 305 9.04 -9.71 -20.83
C GLU A 305 8.13 -8.51 -20.59
N LEU A 306 8.47 -7.69 -19.59
CA LEU A 306 7.74 -6.49 -19.18
C LEU A 306 8.19 -5.26 -20.00
N THR A 307 8.09 -5.36 -21.32
CA THR A 307 8.23 -4.20 -22.22
C THR A 307 7.11 -3.17 -21.95
N VAL A 308 7.26 -1.93 -22.41
CA VAL A 308 6.20 -0.91 -22.25
C VAL A 308 4.88 -1.36 -22.90
N GLU A 309 4.96 -2.06 -24.04
CA GLU A 309 3.79 -2.61 -24.75
C GLU A 309 3.06 -3.69 -23.95
N ASN A 310 3.82 -4.48 -23.17
CA ASN A 310 3.27 -5.49 -22.29
C ASN A 310 2.83 -4.92 -20.95
N MET A 311 3.47 -3.86 -20.43
CA MET A 311 3.07 -3.20 -19.17
C MET A 311 1.89 -2.24 -19.33
N LYS A 312 1.41 -1.95 -20.54
CA LYS A 312 0.19 -1.14 -20.71
C LYS A 312 -1.06 -1.73 -20.03
N TYR A 313 -1.05 -3.01 -19.67
CA TYR A 313 -2.13 -3.65 -18.88
C TYR A 313 -1.83 -3.66 -17.37
N LEU A 314 -0.68 -3.15 -16.93
CA LEU A 314 -0.41 -2.83 -15.53
C LEU A 314 -1.03 -1.47 -15.23
N SER A 315 -2.25 -1.50 -14.69
CA SER A 315 -2.95 -0.31 -14.21
C SER A 315 -3.84 -0.65 -13.02
N SER A 316 -4.13 0.34 -12.19
CA SER A 316 -5.11 0.24 -11.12
C SER A 316 -6.49 -0.19 -11.64
N GLU A 317 -6.96 0.38 -12.76
CA GLU A 317 -8.27 0.02 -13.32
C GLU A 317 -8.36 -1.47 -13.66
N GLN A 318 -7.32 -2.02 -14.28
CA GLN A 318 -7.30 -3.44 -14.61
C GLN A 318 -7.20 -4.31 -13.35
N ALA A 319 -6.46 -3.90 -12.31
CA ALA A 319 -6.37 -4.64 -11.04
C ALA A 319 -7.69 -4.63 -10.25
N LEU A 320 -8.44 -3.53 -10.30
CA LEU A 320 -9.80 -3.48 -9.74
C LEU A 320 -10.74 -4.42 -10.48
N ARG A 321 -10.65 -4.48 -11.82
CA ARG A 321 -11.44 -5.41 -12.65
C ARG A 321 -11.07 -6.87 -12.41
N ASP A 322 -9.78 -7.17 -12.20
CA ASP A 322 -9.33 -8.50 -11.79
C ASP A 322 -10.04 -8.95 -10.53
N THR A 323 -10.07 -8.06 -9.54
CA THR A 323 -10.61 -8.36 -8.22
C THR A 323 -12.12 -8.57 -8.30
N ASP A 324 -12.84 -7.78 -9.09
CA ASP A 324 -14.28 -7.96 -9.30
C ASP A 324 -14.59 -9.29 -9.98
N ASP A 325 -13.90 -9.61 -11.09
CA ASP A 325 -14.08 -10.86 -11.83
C ASP A 325 -13.76 -12.08 -10.95
N PHE A 326 -12.63 -12.02 -10.24
CA PHE A 326 -12.19 -13.06 -9.30
C PHE A 326 -13.18 -13.27 -8.15
N LEU A 327 -13.71 -12.20 -7.55
CA LEU A 327 -14.69 -12.30 -6.46
C LEU A 327 -15.99 -12.96 -6.93
N HIS A 328 -16.47 -12.65 -8.14
CA HIS A 328 -17.63 -13.33 -8.72
C HIS A 328 -17.40 -14.83 -8.91
N TYR A 329 -16.21 -15.22 -9.40
CA TYR A 329 -15.80 -16.62 -9.50
C TYR A 329 -15.75 -17.30 -8.12
N LEU A 330 -15.06 -16.67 -7.16
CA LEU A 330 -14.78 -17.27 -5.86
C LEU A 330 -16.05 -17.46 -5.03
N ILE A 331 -16.90 -16.42 -4.98
CA ILE A 331 -18.16 -16.45 -4.23
C ILE A 331 -19.06 -17.58 -4.74
N LYS A 332 -19.19 -17.71 -6.06
CA LYS A 332 -20.00 -18.77 -6.68
C LYS A 332 -19.44 -20.17 -6.39
N ASN A 333 -18.13 -20.35 -6.53
CA ASN A 333 -17.51 -21.67 -6.35
C ASN A 333 -17.51 -22.14 -4.89
N LEU A 334 -17.37 -21.20 -3.96
CA LEU A 334 -17.41 -21.48 -2.53
C LEU A 334 -18.84 -21.47 -1.95
N LYS A 335 -19.87 -21.19 -2.78
CA LYS A 335 -21.27 -21.07 -2.38
C LYS A 335 -21.48 -20.05 -1.25
N LEU A 336 -20.85 -18.90 -1.39
CA LEU A 336 -20.90 -17.78 -0.43
C LEU A 336 -21.90 -16.70 -0.88
N GLU A 337 -22.89 -17.05 -1.71
CA GLU A 337 -23.90 -16.12 -2.16
C GLU A 337 -24.67 -15.56 -0.94
N GLY A 338 -24.61 -14.24 -0.76
CA GLY A 338 -25.21 -13.54 0.38
C GLY A 338 -24.20 -13.04 1.42
N SER A 339 -22.97 -13.56 1.42
CA SER A 339 -21.88 -13.02 2.25
C SER A 339 -21.58 -11.57 1.87
N LYS A 340 -21.42 -10.71 2.88
CA LYS A 340 -20.93 -9.33 2.67
C LYS A 340 -19.42 -9.37 2.43
N VAL A 341 -18.98 -8.79 1.32
CA VAL A 341 -17.55 -8.62 1.04
C VAL A 341 -17.05 -7.33 1.68
N VAL A 342 -15.98 -7.41 2.46
CA VAL A 342 -15.25 -6.22 2.94
C VAL A 342 -13.82 -6.30 2.44
N VAL A 343 -13.35 -5.23 1.81
CA VAL A 343 -12.00 -5.20 1.23
C VAL A 343 -11.04 -4.41 2.11
N PHE A 344 -9.80 -4.87 2.19
CA PHE A 344 -8.73 -4.32 3.02
C PHE A 344 -7.51 -4.02 2.16
N GLY A 345 -6.75 -3.00 2.52
CA GLY A 345 -5.44 -2.76 1.94
C GLY A 345 -4.67 -1.68 2.68
N GLY A 346 -3.35 -1.73 2.54
CA GLY A 346 -2.39 -0.76 3.07
C GLY A 346 -1.60 -0.10 1.95
N SER A 347 -1.14 1.14 2.12
CA SER A 347 -0.35 1.84 1.09
C SER A 347 -1.18 1.94 -0.22
N TYR A 348 -0.57 1.68 -1.38
CA TYR A 348 -1.27 1.57 -2.66
C TYR A 348 -2.43 0.55 -2.63
N ALA A 349 -2.29 -0.59 -1.95
CA ALA A 349 -3.41 -1.51 -1.76
C ALA A 349 -4.57 -0.88 -0.97
N GLY A 350 -4.29 0.06 -0.06
CA GLY A 350 -5.31 0.85 0.64
C GLY A 350 -6.04 1.80 -0.30
N ALA A 351 -5.33 2.41 -1.24
CA ALA A 351 -5.95 3.19 -2.32
C ALA A 351 -6.85 2.30 -3.20
N LEU A 352 -6.37 1.11 -3.60
CA LEU A 352 -7.16 0.11 -4.33
C LEU A 352 -8.43 -0.28 -3.57
N ALA A 353 -8.36 -0.50 -2.24
CA ALA A 353 -9.53 -0.84 -1.43
C ALA A 353 -10.60 0.26 -1.46
N ALA A 354 -10.18 1.53 -1.33
CA ALA A 354 -11.10 2.67 -1.43
C ALA A 354 -11.71 2.79 -2.84
N TRP A 355 -10.89 2.70 -3.88
CA TRP A 355 -11.33 2.79 -5.27
C TRP A 355 -12.20 1.60 -5.68
N PHE A 356 -11.95 0.40 -5.16
CA PHE A 356 -12.79 -0.76 -5.40
C PHE A 356 -14.19 -0.55 -4.82
N ARG A 357 -14.28 -0.01 -3.60
CA ARG A 357 -15.59 0.32 -3.01
C ARG A 357 -16.31 1.41 -3.80
N GLU A 358 -15.57 2.36 -4.40
CA GLU A 358 -16.14 3.38 -5.27
C GLU A 358 -16.71 2.80 -6.58
N LYS A 359 -15.91 1.97 -7.28
CA LYS A 359 -16.24 1.48 -8.62
C LYS A 359 -17.13 0.24 -8.61
N TYR A 360 -17.04 -0.58 -7.56
CA TYR A 360 -17.77 -1.85 -7.41
C TYR A 360 -18.60 -1.89 -6.11
N PRO A 361 -19.50 -0.91 -5.86
CA PRO A 361 -20.24 -0.83 -4.62
C PRO A 361 -21.32 -1.92 -4.45
N LYS A 362 -21.59 -2.70 -5.51
CA LYS A 362 -22.44 -3.89 -5.44
C LYS A 362 -21.67 -5.13 -4.97
N THR A 363 -20.37 -5.19 -5.28
CA THR A 363 -19.49 -6.31 -4.96
C THR A 363 -18.94 -6.16 -3.54
N ALA A 364 -18.26 -5.05 -3.23
CA ALA A 364 -17.75 -4.78 -1.87
C ALA A 364 -18.77 -3.99 -1.05
N ALA A 365 -19.17 -4.47 0.11
CA ALA A 365 -20.08 -3.79 1.04
C ALA A 365 -19.42 -2.62 1.81
N GLY A 366 -18.10 -2.70 2.03
CA GLY A 366 -17.28 -1.65 2.65
C GLY A 366 -15.78 -1.89 2.44
N ALA A 367 -14.96 -0.92 2.84
CA ALA A 367 -13.52 -0.98 2.69
C ALA A 367 -12.75 -0.39 3.89
N ILE A 368 -11.56 -0.93 4.16
CA ILE A 368 -10.56 -0.39 5.07
C ILE A 368 -9.34 0.00 4.23
N ALA A 369 -9.13 1.30 4.06
CA ALA A 369 -8.09 1.91 3.23
C ALA A 369 -6.97 2.48 4.11
N SER A 370 -6.19 1.61 4.75
CA SER A 370 -5.14 2.01 5.68
C SER A 370 -4.00 2.71 4.96
N SER A 371 -3.66 3.91 5.43
CA SER A 371 -2.56 4.72 4.90
C SER A 371 -2.60 4.85 3.37
N GLY A 372 -3.80 4.83 2.79
CA GLY A 372 -4.02 4.76 1.35
C GLY A 372 -3.86 6.12 0.69
N PRO A 373 -2.85 6.36 -0.16
CA PRO A 373 -2.72 7.60 -0.90
C PRO A 373 -3.71 7.59 -2.07
N VAL A 374 -4.85 8.26 -1.90
CA VAL A 374 -5.93 8.30 -2.89
C VAL A 374 -5.79 9.46 -3.89
N GLU A 375 -4.96 10.45 -3.57
CA GLU A 375 -4.62 11.55 -4.48
C GLU A 375 -3.25 11.33 -5.10
N ALA A 376 -3.21 11.15 -6.41
CA ALA A 376 -1.99 11.14 -7.22
C ALA A 376 -1.36 12.55 -7.27
N VAL A 377 -0.06 12.67 -7.06
CA VAL A 377 0.66 13.96 -7.13
C VAL A 377 2.01 13.77 -7.80
N VAL A 378 2.44 14.71 -8.65
CA VAL A 378 3.73 14.58 -9.33
C VAL A 378 4.86 14.87 -8.36
N ASP A 379 4.87 16.07 -7.79
CA ASP A 379 5.85 16.54 -6.81
C ASP A 379 5.29 16.34 -5.39
N PHE A 380 5.74 15.28 -4.70
CA PHE A 380 5.31 14.92 -3.35
C PHE A 380 6.28 15.39 -2.26
N LYS A 381 6.63 16.68 -2.28
CA LYS A 381 7.50 17.30 -1.27
C LYS A 381 6.98 17.22 0.17
N ASP A 382 5.66 17.16 0.35
CA ASP A 382 5.02 17.05 1.67
C ASP A 382 5.44 15.77 2.42
N TYR A 383 5.83 14.72 1.69
CA TYR A 383 6.37 13.50 2.27
C TYR A 383 7.56 13.82 3.18
N LEU A 384 8.58 14.52 2.66
CA LEU A 384 9.74 14.90 3.44
C LEU A 384 9.42 15.97 4.50
N GLY A 385 8.36 16.76 4.31
CA GLY A 385 7.82 17.65 5.33
C GLY A 385 7.34 16.89 6.57
N VAL A 386 6.53 15.85 6.38
CA VAL A 386 6.07 14.98 7.49
C VAL A 386 7.25 14.25 8.14
N VAL A 387 8.21 13.75 7.35
CA VAL A 387 9.43 13.13 7.90
C VAL A 387 10.21 14.14 8.75
N THR A 388 10.39 15.36 8.28
CA THR A 388 11.10 16.43 9.00
C THR A 388 10.41 16.73 10.34
N ASN A 389 9.10 16.91 10.32
CA ASN A 389 8.33 17.17 11.54
C ASN A 389 8.42 16.01 12.54
N SER A 390 8.40 14.78 12.04
CA SER A 390 8.46 13.57 12.86
C SER A 390 9.87 13.29 13.43
N LEU A 391 10.93 13.84 12.81
CA LEU A 391 12.30 13.77 13.33
C LEU A 391 12.50 14.72 14.52
N GLY A 392 11.80 15.85 14.50
CA GLY A 392 11.94 16.92 15.49
C GLY A 392 13.16 17.81 15.24
N LYS A 393 13.09 19.05 15.74
CA LYS A 393 14.03 20.13 15.41
C LYS A 393 15.50 19.77 15.65
N GLU A 394 15.84 19.27 16.83
CA GLU A 394 17.23 18.90 17.17
C GLU A 394 17.81 17.91 16.17
N CYS A 395 16.99 16.96 15.73
CA CYS A 395 17.39 15.96 14.78
C CYS A 395 17.63 16.54 13.39
N SER A 396 16.65 17.31 12.91
CA SER A 396 16.67 17.93 11.59
C SER A 396 17.79 18.97 11.45
N ASP A 397 18.09 19.74 12.50
CA ASP A 397 19.20 20.71 12.51
C ASP A 397 20.58 20.05 12.39
N ASN A 398 20.67 18.74 12.66
CA ASN A 398 21.90 17.97 12.62
C ASN A 398 22.05 17.11 11.36
N ILE A 399 21.13 17.18 10.40
CA ILE A 399 21.23 16.52 9.08
C ILE A 399 21.86 17.51 8.11
#